data_AF-A0A538IAI4-F1
#
_entry.id   AF-A0A538IAI4-F1
#
_cell.length_a   1.000
_cell.length_b   1.000
_cell.length_c   1.000
_cell.angle_alpha   90.00
_cell.angle_beta   90.00
_cell.angle_gamma   90.00
#
_symmetry.space_group_name_H-M   'P 1'
#
loop_
_entity.id
_entity.type
_entity.pdbx_description
1 polymer ?
#
loop_
_entity_poly.entity_id
_entity_poly.type
_entity_poly.pdbx_seq_one_letter_code
_entity_poly.pdbx_strand_id
1 'polypeptide(L)'
;MLFVLLAVEGVSILAIRPLLSLHVFVGLLLIPPVALKLASTGYRFFRYYTRDLEYVAKGPPYVLMRMLVAPVLVAATFGVFATGVALLVVGPGGGIVLGLHKASFVIWGGAFAIHVLAYALRVPGLVGADWGRGRGTPGMALRYAILAVTLVAGLIIAVAALPAAHPWLHWHGGHDR
;
A
#
# COMPACT_ATOMS: atom_id res chain seq x y z
N MET A 1 2.06 5.35 -9.73
CA MET A 1 0.93 5.84 -8.91
C MET A 1 1.04 5.42 -7.45
N LEU A 2 0.99 4.12 -7.11
CA LEU A 2 1.15 3.67 -5.71
C LEU A 2 2.42 4.21 -5.02
N PHE A 3 3.58 4.19 -5.70
CA PHE A 3 4.82 4.77 -5.15
C PHE A 3 4.71 6.26 -4.79
N VAL A 4 3.96 7.05 -5.58
CA VAL A 4 3.80 8.48 -5.33
C VAL A 4 2.92 8.69 -4.10
N LEU A 5 1.79 7.99 -4.01
CA LEU A 5 0.90 8.06 -2.85
C LEU A 5 1.58 7.55 -1.57
N LEU A 6 2.36 6.47 -1.65
CA LEU A 6 3.15 5.97 -0.51
C LEU A 6 4.29 6.92 -0.12
N ALA A 7 4.88 7.64 -1.07
CA ALA A 7 5.86 8.68 -0.77
C ALA A 7 5.21 9.87 -0.04
N VAL A 8 4.01 10.30 -0.47
CA VAL A 8 3.24 11.33 0.22
C VAL A 8 2.90 10.90 1.64
N GLU A 9 2.48 9.64 1.83
CA GLU A 9 2.26 9.05 3.15
C GLU A 9 3.53 9.11 4.02
N GLY A 10 4.69 8.72 3.45
CA GLY A 10 5.97 8.79 4.15
C GLY A 10 6.37 10.22 4.57
N VAL A 11 6.09 11.22 3.73
CA VAL A 11 6.30 12.64 4.07
C VAL A 11 5.35 13.10 5.17
N SER A 12 4.09 12.67 5.14
CA SER A 12 3.10 13.03 6.18
C SER A 12 3.54 12.58 7.57
N ILE A 13 4.30 11.48 7.66
CA ILE A 13 4.81 10.92 8.91
C ILE A 13 5.95 11.75 9.51
N LEU A 14 6.76 12.42 8.68
CA LEU A 14 7.85 13.30 9.14
C LEU A 14 7.33 14.50 9.94
N ALA A 15 6.07 14.91 9.70
CA ALA A 15 5.42 15.99 10.42
C ALA A 15 3.96 15.60 10.76
N ILE A 16 3.80 14.50 11.48
CA ILE A 16 2.47 13.89 11.71
C ILE A 16 1.47 14.80 12.43
N ARG A 17 1.91 15.69 13.33
CA ARG A 17 0.99 16.59 14.06
C ARG A 17 0.28 17.58 13.12
N PRO A 18 0.99 18.41 12.33
CA PRO A 18 0.33 19.30 11.36
C PRO A 18 -0.28 18.52 10.18
N LEU A 19 0.23 17.34 9.84
CA LEU A 19 -0.19 16.55 8.68
C LEU A 19 -1.12 15.39 9.03
N LEU A 20 -1.71 15.35 10.23
CA LEU A 20 -2.52 14.21 10.66
C LEU A 20 -3.74 14.01 9.76
N SER A 21 -4.43 15.11 9.42
CA SER A 21 -5.57 15.04 8.51
C SER A 21 -5.15 14.55 7.12
N LEU A 22 -3.96 14.92 6.65
CA LEU A 22 -3.43 14.48 5.37
C LEU A 22 -3.08 12.99 5.42
N HIS A 23 -2.42 12.53 6.49
CA HIS A 23 -2.09 11.12 6.71
C HIS A 23 -3.35 10.25 6.72
N VAL A 24 -4.38 10.62 7.49
CA VAL A 24 -5.64 9.87 7.51
C VAL A 24 -6.30 9.87 6.12
N PHE A 25 -6.34 11.02 5.45
CA PHE A 25 -6.94 11.13 4.12
C PHE A 25 -6.23 10.24 3.09
N VAL A 26 -4.90 10.32 3.00
CA VAL A 26 -4.10 9.56 2.03
C VAL A 26 -4.12 8.07 2.38
N GLY A 27 -4.06 7.71 3.66
CA GLY A 27 -4.26 6.33 4.12
C GLY A 27 -5.60 5.75 3.68
N LEU A 28 -6.72 6.47 3.84
CA LEU A 28 -8.04 6.01 3.39
C LEU A 28 -8.13 5.91 1.86
N LEU A 29 -7.58 6.90 1.15
CA LEU A 29 -7.52 6.92 -0.32
C LEU A 29 -6.75 5.71 -0.88
N LEU A 30 -5.72 5.25 -0.17
CA LEU A 30 -4.88 4.13 -0.57
C LEU A 30 -5.56 2.76 -0.44
N ILE A 31 -6.61 2.61 0.37
CA ILE A 31 -7.23 1.30 0.65
C ILE A 31 -7.65 0.58 -0.65
N PRO A 32 -8.48 1.16 -1.54
CA PRO A 32 -8.91 0.42 -2.73
C PRO A 32 -7.79 0.15 -3.76
N PRO A 33 -6.88 1.11 -4.07
CA PRO A 33 -5.74 0.83 -4.94
C PRO A 33 -4.81 -0.27 -4.40
N VAL A 34 -4.54 -0.30 -3.08
CA VAL A 34 -3.73 -1.33 -2.45
C VAL A 34 -4.46 -2.68 -2.49
N ALA A 35 -5.77 -2.71 -2.19
CA ALA A 35 -6.58 -3.91 -2.31
C ALA A 35 -6.55 -4.49 -3.73
N LEU A 36 -6.69 -3.64 -4.76
CA LEU A 36 -6.56 -4.03 -6.16
C LEU A 36 -5.17 -4.59 -6.46
N LYS A 37 -4.12 -3.94 -5.95
CA LYS A 37 -2.74 -4.42 -6.12
C LYS A 37 -2.58 -5.81 -5.53
N LEU A 38 -3.01 -6.01 -4.28
CA LEU A 38 -2.94 -7.30 -3.59
C LEU A 38 -3.74 -8.37 -4.32
N ALA A 39 -4.98 -8.07 -4.72
CA ALA A 39 -5.83 -8.98 -5.48
C ALA A 39 -5.21 -9.38 -6.81
N SER A 40 -4.68 -8.42 -7.58
CA SER A 40 -4.01 -8.69 -8.85
C SER A 40 -2.75 -9.53 -8.66
N THR A 41 -1.92 -9.23 -7.65
CA THR A 41 -0.73 -10.04 -7.36
C THR A 41 -1.08 -11.44 -6.86
N GLY A 42 -2.11 -11.57 -6.03
CA GLY A 42 -2.63 -12.84 -5.52
C GLY A 42 -3.23 -13.70 -6.63
N TYR A 43 -3.97 -13.10 -7.55
CA TYR A 43 -4.48 -13.78 -8.75
C TYR A 43 -3.34 -14.35 -9.60
N ARG A 44 -2.30 -13.55 -9.88
CA ARG A 44 -1.12 -14.01 -10.63
C ARG A 44 -0.39 -15.14 -9.90
N PHE A 45 -0.24 -15.00 -8.59
CA PHE A 45 0.36 -16.03 -7.74
C PHE A 45 -0.41 -17.35 -7.83
N PHE A 46 -1.74 -17.29 -7.74
CA PHE A 46 -2.61 -18.45 -7.84
C PHE A 46 -2.49 -19.10 -9.21
N ARG A 47 -2.64 -18.34 -10.31
CA ARG A 47 -2.51 -18.86 -11.68
C ARG A 47 -1.16 -19.52 -11.94
N TYR A 48 -0.08 -18.94 -11.42
CA TYR A 48 1.27 -19.53 -11.52
C TYR A 48 1.33 -20.91 -10.84
N TYR A 49 0.81 -21.03 -9.61
CA TYR A 49 0.88 -22.29 -8.86
C TYR A 49 -0.17 -23.33 -9.28
N THR A 50 -1.26 -22.91 -9.91
CA THR A 50 -2.18 -23.81 -10.61
C THR A 50 -1.68 -24.21 -12.01
N ARG A 51 -0.44 -23.87 -12.35
CA ARG A 51 0.25 -24.22 -13.60
C ARG A 51 -0.44 -23.71 -14.88
N ASP A 52 -1.04 -22.53 -14.83
CA ASP A 52 -1.49 -21.88 -16.05
C ASP A 52 -0.29 -21.60 -16.98
N LEU A 53 -0.36 -22.09 -18.22
CA LEU A 53 0.75 -22.04 -19.18
C LEU A 53 1.21 -20.61 -19.47
N GLU A 54 0.29 -19.64 -19.54
CA GLU A 54 0.62 -18.24 -19.81
C GLU A 54 1.36 -17.59 -18.64
N TYR A 55 1.05 -18.00 -17.40
CA TYR A 55 1.70 -17.47 -16.20
C TYR A 55 3.01 -18.17 -15.88
N VAL A 56 3.13 -19.47 -16.16
CA VAL A 56 4.38 -20.22 -16.01
C VAL A 56 5.42 -19.77 -17.04
N ALA A 57 5.01 -19.50 -18.29
CA ALA A 57 5.90 -18.99 -19.34
C ALA A 57 6.57 -17.65 -19.00
N LYS A 58 5.98 -16.87 -18.07
CA LYS A 58 6.55 -15.60 -17.57
C LYS A 58 7.70 -15.82 -16.57
N GLY A 59 8.02 -17.07 -16.24
CA GLY A 59 9.14 -17.46 -15.40
C GLY A 59 8.85 -17.42 -13.89
N PRO A 60 9.67 -18.10 -13.08
CA PRO A 60 9.52 -18.12 -11.63
C PRO A 60 9.81 -16.75 -11.01
N PRO A 61 8.98 -16.25 -10.08
CA PRO A 61 9.32 -15.07 -9.30
C PRO A 61 10.50 -15.35 -8.36
N TYR A 62 11.23 -14.30 -7.99
CA TYR A 62 12.38 -14.38 -7.08
C TYR A 62 12.02 -15.06 -5.75
N VAL A 63 12.54 -16.27 -5.53
CA VAL A 63 12.13 -17.16 -4.44
C VAL A 63 12.35 -16.52 -3.06
N LEU A 64 13.51 -15.89 -2.82
CA LEU A 64 13.79 -15.25 -1.53
C LEU A 64 12.82 -14.11 -1.21
N MET A 65 12.56 -13.24 -2.18
CA MET A 65 11.59 -12.16 -2.06
C MET A 65 10.16 -12.69 -1.89
N ARG A 66 9.84 -13.82 -2.52
CA ARG A 66 8.52 -14.45 -2.45
C ARG A 66 8.25 -15.12 -1.11
N MET A 67 9.25 -15.74 -0.51
CA MET A 67 9.08 -16.53 0.71
C MET A 67 9.23 -15.71 1.99
N LEU A 68 10.13 -14.72 2.00
CA LEU A 68 10.43 -13.96 3.21
C LEU A 68 9.78 -12.58 3.18
N VAL A 69 10.03 -11.81 2.12
CA VAL A 69 9.66 -10.38 2.10
C VAL A 69 8.18 -10.19 1.76
N ALA A 70 7.66 -10.92 0.76
CA ALA A 70 6.29 -10.73 0.31
C ALA A 70 5.23 -11.07 1.38
N PRO A 71 5.31 -12.17 2.14
CA PRO A 71 4.31 -12.48 3.17
C PRO A 71 4.34 -11.46 4.30
N VAL A 72 5.54 -11.05 4.73
CA VAL A 72 5.72 -10.00 5.74
C VAL A 72 5.15 -8.68 5.27
N LEU A 73 5.46 -8.27 4.04
CA LEU A 73 4.95 -7.02 3.46
C LEU A 73 3.42 -7.03 3.35
N VAL A 74 2.82 -8.14 2.91
CA VAL A 74 1.36 -8.29 2.82
C VAL A 74 0.71 -8.23 4.21
N ALA A 75 1.22 -9.00 5.17
CA ALA A 75 0.70 -9.02 6.53
C ALA A 75 0.82 -7.64 7.21
N ALA A 76 1.97 -6.98 7.06
CA ALA A 76 2.19 -5.65 7.61
C ALA A 76 1.31 -4.59 6.91
N THR A 77 1.05 -4.74 5.61
CA THR A 77 0.10 -3.87 4.88
C THR A 77 -1.31 -3.99 5.50
N PHE A 78 -1.81 -5.20 5.71
CA PHE A 78 -3.07 -5.41 6.42
C PHE A 78 -3.03 -4.83 7.83
N GLY A 79 -1.93 -5.03 8.56
CA GLY A 79 -1.72 -4.47 9.89
C GLY A 79 -1.87 -2.94 9.91
N VAL A 80 -1.14 -2.22 9.06
CA VAL A 80 -1.18 -0.75 9.00
C VAL A 80 -2.58 -0.24 8.65
N PHE A 81 -3.22 -0.77 7.61
CA PHE A 81 -4.55 -0.31 7.20
C PHE A 81 -5.65 -0.69 8.21
N ALA A 82 -5.66 -1.92 8.71
CA ALA A 82 -6.68 -2.37 9.67
C ALA A 82 -6.58 -1.61 10.99
N THR A 83 -5.36 -1.43 11.51
CA THR A 83 -5.15 -0.64 12.73
C THR A 83 -5.41 0.84 12.51
N GLY A 84 -5.09 1.39 11.34
CA GLY A 84 -5.38 2.79 10.98
C GLY A 84 -6.89 3.06 10.98
N VAL A 85 -7.67 2.18 10.35
CA VAL A 85 -9.15 2.25 10.38
C VAL A 85 -9.66 2.06 11.81
N ALA A 86 -9.11 1.11 12.57
CA ALA A 86 -9.52 0.91 13.97
C ALA A 86 -9.27 2.17 14.83
N LEU A 87 -8.19 2.92 14.61
CA LEU A 87 -7.90 4.18 15.31
C LEU A 87 -8.95 5.27 15.06
N LEU A 88 -9.59 5.27 13.89
CA LEU A 88 -10.72 6.17 13.61
C LEU A 88 -11.95 5.82 14.45
N VAL A 89 -12.10 4.55 14.85
CA VAL A 89 -13.23 4.07 15.66
C VAL A 89 -12.96 4.23 17.15
N VAL A 90 -11.79 3.79 17.63
CA VAL A 90 -11.47 3.77 19.07
C VAL A 90 -10.99 5.13 19.59
N GLY A 91 -10.61 6.04 18.70
CA GLY A 91 -10.10 7.37 19.07
C GLY A 91 -8.77 7.33 19.86
N PRO A 92 -8.34 8.48 20.41
CA PRO A 92 -7.04 8.64 21.08
C PRO A 92 -6.81 7.75 22.32
N GLY A 93 -7.87 7.19 22.91
CA GLY A 93 -7.79 6.30 24.08
C GLY A 93 -7.29 4.88 23.77
N GLY A 94 -7.24 4.48 22.50
CA GLY A 94 -6.85 3.14 22.06
C GLY A 94 -5.34 2.91 22.01
N GLY A 95 -4.62 3.11 23.12
CA GLY A 95 -3.15 3.07 23.18
C GLY A 95 -2.51 1.80 22.60
N ILE A 96 -3.14 0.63 22.80
CA ILE A 96 -2.69 -0.65 22.20
C ILE A 96 -2.80 -0.62 20.67
N VAL A 97 -3.93 -0.13 20.14
CA VAL A 97 -4.17 -0.03 18.69
C VAL A 97 -3.14 0.93 18.06
N LEU A 98 -2.83 2.03 18.75
CA LEU A 98 -1.82 2.98 18.29
C LEU A 98 -0.42 2.35 18.28
N GLY A 99 -0.11 1.56 19.31
CA GLY A 99 1.12 0.77 19.37
C GLY A 99 1.24 -0.23 18.21
N LEU A 100 0.16 -0.99 17.94
CA LEU A 100 0.11 -1.93 16.82
C LEU A 100 0.22 -1.24 15.46
N HIS A 101 -0.40 -0.06 15.30
CA HIS A 101 -0.27 0.74 14.09
C HIS A 101 1.18 1.16 13.83
N LYS A 102 1.87 1.68 14.87
CA LYS A 102 3.29 2.04 14.78
C LYS A 102 4.18 0.83 14.49
N ALA A 103 3.96 -0.29 15.20
CA ALA A 103 4.75 -1.51 15.03
C ALA A 103 4.58 -2.08 13.62
N SER A 104 3.34 -2.18 13.13
CA SER A 104 3.07 -2.63 11.77
C SER A 104 3.66 -1.68 10.73
N PHE A 105 3.65 -0.36 10.96
CA PHE A 105 4.30 0.61 10.07
C PHE A 105 5.81 0.40 9.98
N VAL A 106 6.51 0.18 11.10
CA VAL A 106 7.96 -0.05 11.09
C VAL A 106 8.31 -1.32 10.30
N ILE A 107 7.58 -2.42 10.55
CA ILE A 107 7.77 -3.68 9.83
C ILE A 107 7.47 -3.49 8.33
N TRP A 108 6.37 -2.82 8.02
CA TRP A 108 5.96 -2.52 6.65
C TRP A 108 7.02 -1.67 5.93
N GLY A 109 7.53 -0.62 6.56
CA GLY A 109 8.52 0.28 5.99
C GLY A 109 9.83 -0.43 5.66
N GLY A 110 10.32 -1.28 6.56
CA GLY A 110 11.50 -2.10 6.32
C GLY A 110 11.30 -3.10 5.17
N ALA A 111 10.19 -3.85 5.20
CA ALA A 111 9.88 -4.83 4.14
C ALA A 111 9.66 -4.14 2.78
N PHE A 112 9.01 -2.99 2.76
CA PHE A 112 8.77 -2.19 1.56
C PHE A 112 10.08 -1.63 0.99
N ALA A 113 10.97 -1.10 1.84
CA ALA A 113 12.28 -0.61 1.40
C ALA A 113 13.11 -1.74 0.76
N ILE A 114 13.19 -2.90 1.41
CA ILE A 114 13.86 -4.09 0.87
C ILE A 114 13.24 -4.50 -0.47
N HIS A 115 11.90 -4.54 -0.52
CA HIS A 115 11.18 -4.88 -1.75
C HIS A 115 11.53 -3.92 -2.88
N VAL A 116 11.46 -2.61 -2.64
CA VAL A 116 11.76 -1.60 -3.66
C VAL A 116 13.21 -1.67 -4.10
N LEU A 117 14.18 -1.73 -3.19
CA LEU A 117 15.60 -1.82 -3.55
C LEU A 117 15.90 -3.07 -4.37
N ALA A 118 15.38 -4.23 -3.96
CA ALA A 118 15.62 -5.49 -4.65
C ALA A 118 15.15 -5.48 -6.11
N TYR A 119 14.01 -4.84 -6.38
CA TYR A 119 13.48 -4.71 -7.74
C TYR A 119 14.07 -3.50 -8.49
N ALA A 120 14.25 -2.34 -7.86
CA ALA A 120 14.76 -1.12 -8.50
C ALA A 120 16.22 -1.27 -8.95
N LEU A 121 17.08 -1.92 -8.17
CA LEU A 121 18.49 -2.11 -8.51
C LEU A 121 18.71 -3.15 -9.63
N ARG A 122 17.69 -3.94 -9.99
CA ARG A 122 17.78 -5.01 -11.00
C ARG A 122 17.04 -4.72 -12.30
N VAL A 123 16.16 -3.72 -12.32
CA VAL A 123 15.41 -3.28 -13.50
C VAL A 123 16.26 -2.65 -14.63
N PRO A 124 17.36 -1.91 -14.37
CA PRO A 124 18.14 -1.27 -15.45
C PRO A 124 18.68 -2.25 -16.50
N GLY A 125 19.00 -3.50 -16.11
CA GLY A 125 19.52 -4.53 -17.01
C GLY A 125 18.49 -5.11 -17.99
N LEU A 126 17.19 -4.90 -17.76
CA LEU A 126 16.11 -5.45 -18.61
C LEU A 126 15.42 -4.38 -19.46
N VAL A 127 15.42 -3.12 -19.02
CA VAL A 127 14.78 -2.00 -19.74
C VAL A 127 15.57 -1.58 -20.99
N GLY A 128 16.89 -1.78 -21.00
CA GLY A 128 17.72 -1.51 -22.17
C GLY A 128 17.40 -2.39 -23.39
N ALA A 129 16.80 -3.57 -23.19
CA ALA A 129 16.47 -4.51 -24.26
C ALA A 129 15.09 -4.30 -24.90
N ASP A 130 14.19 -3.57 -24.22
CA ASP A 130 12.78 -3.39 -24.63
C ASP A 130 12.48 -1.98 -25.20
N TRP A 131 13.49 -1.11 -25.28
CA TRP A 131 13.34 0.23 -25.84
C TRP A 131 13.17 0.17 -27.37
N GLY A 132 11.93 0.12 -27.84
CA GLY A 132 11.61 0.18 -29.28
C GLY A 132 10.35 -0.56 -29.72
N ARG A 133 9.72 -1.39 -28.88
CA ARG A 133 8.44 -2.05 -29.23
C ARG A 133 7.25 -1.18 -28.86
N GLY A 134 7.10 -0.06 -29.57
CA GLY A 134 5.87 0.72 -29.57
C GLY A 134 4.74 -0.07 -30.22
N ARG A 135 3.91 -0.74 -29.42
CA ARG A 135 2.55 -1.18 -29.81
C ARG A 135 1.64 -1.03 -28.60
N GLY A 136 0.55 -0.30 -28.76
CA GLY A 136 -0.46 -0.10 -27.71
C GLY A 136 -0.87 -1.45 -27.13
N THR A 137 -0.62 -1.64 -25.84
CA THR A 137 -0.89 -2.92 -25.18
C THR A 137 -2.40 -3.15 -25.09
N PRO A 138 -2.92 -4.27 -25.61
CA PRO A 138 -4.33 -4.62 -25.46
C PRO A 138 -4.73 -4.59 -23.97
N GLY A 139 -5.86 -3.95 -23.67
CA GLY A 139 -6.38 -3.81 -22.30
C GLY A 139 -5.83 -2.63 -21.49
N MET A 140 -5.06 -1.72 -22.09
CA MET A 140 -4.57 -0.52 -21.42
C MET A 140 -5.70 0.41 -20.94
N ALA A 141 -6.74 0.61 -21.77
CA ALA A 141 -7.91 1.40 -21.40
C ALA A 141 -8.65 0.81 -20.18
N LEU A 142 -8.87 -0.50 -20.15
CA LEU A 142 -9.49 -1.19 -19.03
C LEU A 142 -8.65 -1.08 -17.75
N ARG A 143 -7.33 -1.21 -17.85
CA ARG A 143 -6.43 -1.03 -16.70
C ARG A 143 -6.53 0.38 -16.13
N TYR A 144 -6.53 1.41 -16.97
CA TYR A 144 -6.70 2.78 -16.51
C TYR A 144 -8.08 3.05 -15.95
N ALA A 145 -9.14 2.48 -16.54
CA ALA A 145 -10.50 2.57 -16.01
C ALA A 145 -10.60 1.95 -14.60
N ILE A 146 -10.06 0.74 -14.40
CA ILE A 146 -10.04 0.08 -13.08
C ILE A 146 -9.26 0.92 -12.07
N LEU A 147 -8.08 1.44 -12.44
CA LEU A 147 -7.30 2.32 -11.57
C LEU A 147 -8.09 3.58 -11.21
N ALA A 148 -8.73 4.23 -12.18
CA ALA A 148 -9.55 5.41 -11.95
C ALA A 148 -10.72 5.10 -10.99
N VAL A 149 -11.42 3.98 -11.19
CA VAL A 149 -12.50 3.55 -10.29
C VAL A 149 -11.99 3.33 -8.87
N THR A 150 -10.83 2.69 -8.68
CA THR A 150 -10.26 2.53 -7.33
C THR A 150 -9.87 3.84 -6.67
N LEU A 151 -9.39 4.82 -7.44
CA LEU A 151 -9.07 6.14 -6.92
C LEU A 151 -10.33 6.93 -6.53
N VAL A 152 -11.37 6.87 -7.37
CA VAL A 152 -12.67 7.49 -7.06
C VAL A 152 -13.30 6.85 -5.83
N ALA A 153 -13.29 5.52 -5.73
CA ALA A 153 -13.77 4.82 -4.55
C ALA A 153 -12.97 5.21 -3.29
N GLY A 154 -11.65 5.30 -3.40
CA GLY A 154 -10.79 5.73 -2.29
C GLY A 154 -11.08 7.18 -1.87
N LEU A 155 -11.32 8.06 -2.83
CA LEU A 155 -11.68 9.46 -2.58
C LEU A 155 -13.01 9.55 -1.82
N ILE A 156 -14.03 8.80 -2.24
CA ILE A 156 -15.33 8.75 -1.56
C ILE A 156 -15.16 8.28 -0.11
N ILE A 157 -14.42 7.19 0.11
CA ILE A 157 -14.15 6.66 1.45
C ILE A 157 -13.42 7.71 2.30
N ALA A 158 -12.36 8.32 1.76
CA ALA A 158 -11.56 9.30 2.46
C ALA A 158 -12.41 10.50 2.90
N VAL A 159 -13.18 11.09 1.99
CA VAL A 159 -14.05 12.24 2.31
C VAL A 159 -15.12 11.88 3.33
N ALA A 160 -15.76 10.71 3.20
CA ALA A 160 -16.82 10.28 4.12
C ALA A 160 -16.30 10.00 5.54
N ALA A 161 -15.08 9.48 5.69
CA ALA A 161 -14.52 9.10 6.98
C ALA A 161 -13.64 10.18 7.63
N LEU A 162 -13.32 11.27 6.93
CA LEU A 162 -12.56 12.41 7.48
C LEU A 162 -13.10 12.95 8.82
N PRO A 163 -14.42 13.11 9.03
CA PRO A 163 -14.95 13.59 10.31
C PRO A 163 -14.56 12.70 11.51
N ALA A 164 -14.32 11.40 11.30
CA ALA A 164 -13.89 10.48 12.35
C ALA A 164 -12.46 10.76 12.85
N ALA A 165 -11.67 11.55 12.11
CA ALA A 165 -10.34 11.98 12.55
C ALA A 165 -10.37 13.17 13.54
N HIS A 166 -11.52 13.85 13.68
CA HIS A 166 -11.64 15.07 14.49
C HIS A 166 -11.19 14.90 15.96
N PRO A 167 -11.50 13.80 16.67
CA PRO A 167 -11.02 13.58 18.04
C PRO A 167 -9.48 13.58 18.17
N TRP A 168 -8.77 13.21 17.11
CA TRP A 168 -7.32 13.18 17.11
C TRP A 168 -6.68 14.55 16.80
N LEU A 169 -7.37 15.41 16.05
CA LEU A 169 -6.89 16.77 15.74
C LEU A 169 -6.84 17.66 16.99
N HIS A 170 -7.73 17.41 17.94
CA HIS A 170 -7.79 18.14 19.22
C HIS A 170 -7.03 17.45 20.35
N TRP A 171 -6.41 16.29 20.09
CA TRP A 171 -5.68 15.55 21.11
C TRP A 171 -4.27 16.11 21.30
N HIS A 172 -3.98 16.59 22.52
CA HIS A 172 -2.73 17.29 22.82
C HIS A 172 -1.61 16.40 23.38
N GLY A 173 -1.77 15.07 23.37
CA GLY A 173 -0.78 14.17 23.96
C GLY A 173 -0.85 14.19 25.46
N GLY A 174 -1.91 13.60 26.03
CA GLY A 174 -2.08 13.51 27.48
C GLY A 174 -0.87 12.86 28.14
N HIS A 175 -0.15 13.66 28.93
CA HIS A 175 0.95 13.28 29.82
C HIS A 175 0.45 12.88 31.21
N ASP A 176 -0.80 12.45 31.34
CA ASP A 176 -1.42 12.18 32.64
C ASP A 176 -1.88 10.72 32.71
N ARG A 177 -0.93 9.80 32.92
CA ARG A 177 -1.03 8.64 33.82
C ARG A 177 0.37 8.14 34.18
#